data_AF-A0A914DG23-F1
#
_entry.id   AF-A0A914DG23-F1
#
_cell.length_a   1.000
_cell.length_b   1.000
_cell.length_c   1.000
_cell.angle_alpha   90.00
_cell.angle_beta   90.00
_cell.angle_gamma   90.00
#
_symmetry.space_group_name_H-M   'P 1'
#
loop_
_entity.id
_entity.type
_entity.pdbx_description
1 polymer ?
#
loop_
_entity_poly.entity_id
_entity_poly.type
_entity_poly.pdbx_seq_one_letter_code
_entity_poly.pdbx_strand_id
1 'polypeptide(L)'
;MLHGERELTTGRNPRPPPMNIYLEWIVKAWDSIPKEAISKSFNTCGVTNAVDGSEDNEIHCFKPDGPVPTGRDLLKQARAEKKIIELIEKIDLSEDENNVYDSEASVDG
;
A
#
# COMPACT_ATOMS: atom_id res chain seq x y z
N MET A 1 -25.39 -19.17 11.88
CA MET A 1 -24.39 -20.24 11.73
C MET A 1 -24.65 -20.96 10.42
N LEU A 2 -23.81 -20.76 9.39
CA LEU A 2 -23.85 -21.55 8.15
C LEU A 2 -23.03 -22.81 8.38
N HIS A 3 -23.66 -23.92 8.74
CA HIS A 3 -22.97 -25.22 8.78
C HIS A 3 -23.26 -25.89 7.44
N GLY A 4 -22.36 -25.74 6.48
CA GLY A 4 -22.40 -26.53 5.24
C GLY A 4 -22.30 -28.01 5.57
N GLU A 5 -23.04 -28.84 4.84
CA GLU A 5 -22.91 -30.29 4.94
C GLU A 5 -21.45 -30.71 4.69
N ARG A 6 -20.91 -31.52 5.59
CA ARG A 6 -19.52 -31.98 5.53
C ARG A 6 -19.48 -33.31 4.80
N GLU A 7 -19.00 -33.31 3.57
CA GLU A 7 -18.65 -34.55 2.89
C GLU A 7 -17.29 -35.07 3.38
N LEU A 8 -17.16 -36.38 3.48
CA LEU A 8 -15.89 -37.03 3.81
C LEU A 8 -15.23 -37.60 2.55
N THR A 9 -13.91 -37.48 2.47
CA THR A 9 -13.08 -38.23 1.54
C THR A 9 -13.06 -39.72 1.90
N THR A 10 -12.60 -40.58 0.98
CA THR A 10 -12.42 -42.02 1.24
C THR A 10 -11.52 -42.29 2.46
N GLY A 11 -10.58 -41.38 2.76
CA GLY A 11 -9.73 -41.42 3.96
C GLY A 11 -10.38 -40.88 5.23
N ARG A 12 -11.69 -40.57 5.23
CA ARG A 12 -12.45 -39.94 6.32
C ARG A 12 -12.00 -38.53 6.73
N ASN A 13 -11.23 -37.85 5.88
CA ASN A 13 -10.94 -36.42 6.06
C ASN A 13 -12.09 -35.58 5.48
N PRO A 14 -12.48 -34.46 6.10
CA PRO A 14 -13.45 -33.52 5.53
C PRO A 14 -13.01 -33.04 4.15
N ARG A 15 -13.90 -33.14 3.16
CA ARG A 15 -13.71 -32.53 1.85
C ARG A 15 -14.00 -31.03 1.97
N PRO A 16 -13.22 -30.16 1.32
CA PRO A 16 -13.58 -28.76 1.22
C PRO A 16 -14.95 -28.63 0.53
N PRO A 17 -15.79 -27.67 0.93
CA PRO A 17 -17.03 -27.38 0.23
C PRO A 17 -16.79 -27.09 -1.26
N PRO A 18 -17.75 -27.41 -2.13
CA PRO A 18 -17.72 -26.98 -3.52
C PRO A 18 -17.51 -25.46 -3.66
N MET A 19 -16.85 -25.03 -4.73
CA MET A 19 -16.47 -23.62 -4.91
C MET A 19 -17.65 -22.66 -4.89
N ASN A 20 -18.79 -23.04 -5.47
CA ASN A 20 -20.01 -22.24 -5.44
C ASN A 20 -20.53 -21.99 -4.02
N ILE A 21 -20.42 -23.00 -3.14
CA ILE A 21 -20.82 -22.87 -1.72
C ILE A 21 -19.86 -21.93 -0.98
N TYR A 22 -18.55 -22.08 -1.22
CA TYR A 22 -17.53 -21.21 -0.62
C TYR A 22 -17.72 -19.74 -1.03
N LEU A 23 -17.97 -19.48 -2.32
CA LEU A 23 -18.20 -18.14 -2.85
C LEU A 23 -19.49 -17.52 -2.30
N GLU A 24 -20.56 -18.31 -2.16
CA GLU A 24 -21.81 -17.83 -1.55
C GLU A 24 -21.59 -17.39 -0.09
N TRP A 25 -20.77 -18.11 0.67
CA TRP A 25 -20.42 -17.71 2.04
C TRP A 25 -19.62 -16.41 2.08
N ILE A 26 -18.66 -16.24 1.16
CA ILE A 26 -17.89 -14.99 1.06
C ILE A 26 -18.83 -13.82 0.76
N VAL A 27 -19.70 -13.94 -0.26
CA VAL A 27 -20.64 -12.89 -0.64
C VAL A 27 -21.55 -12.54 0.54
N LYS A 28 -22.18 -13.53 1.17
CA LYS A 28 -23.05 -13.30 2.34
C LYS A 28 -22.31 -12.65 3.51
N ALA A 29 -21.05 -13.03 3.75
CA ALA A 29 -20.25 -12.42 4.80
C ALA A 29 -19.95 -10.96 4.52
N TRP A 30 -19.55 -10.62 3.28
CA TRP A 30 -19.30 -9.24 2.88
C TRP A 30 -20.58 -8.39 2.91
N ASP A 31 -21.71 -8.91 2.43
CA ASP A 31 -23.00 -8.21 2.45
C ASP A 31 -23.52 -7.95 3.87
N SER A 32 -23.06 -8.73 4.85
CA SER A 32 -23.43 -8.53 6.26
C SER A 32 -22.69 -7.37 6.94
N ILE A 33 -21.65 -6.81 6.30
CA ILE A 33 -20.84 -5.73 6.85
C ILE A 33 -21.23 -4.41 6.16
N PRO A 34 -21.57 -3.34 6.92
CA PRO A 34 -21.85 -2.04 6.33
C PRO A 34 -20.66 -1.53 5.51
N LYS A 35 -20.93 -0.92 4.35
CA LYS A 35 -19.90 -0.38 3.45
C LYS A 35 -19.00 0.64 4.15
N GLU A 36 -19.56 1.40 5.08
CA GLU A 36 -18.85 2.38 5.90
C GLU A 36 -17.85 1.71 6.83
N ALA A 37 -18.21 0.55 7.40
CA ALA A 37 -17.32 -0.21 8.28
C ALA A 37 -16.15 -0.81 7.49
N ILE A 38 -16.42 -1.30 6.27
CA ILE A 38 -15.38 -1.74 5.34
C ILE A 38 -14.46 -0.55 5.02
N SER A 39 -14.99 0.55 4.51
CA SER A 39 -14.19 1.71 4.09
C SER A 39 -13.34 2.26 5.25
N LYS A 40 -13.91 2.32 6.46
CA LYS A 40 -13.20 2.74 7.66
C LYS A 40 -12.06 1.79 8.03
N SER A 41 -12.23 0.47 7.88
CA SER A 41 -11.16 -0.48 8.23
C SER A 41 -9.93 -0.26 7.35
N PHE A 42 -10.10 -0.11 6.04
CA PHE A 42 -9.01 0.18 5.10
C PHE A 42 -8.26 1.47 5.44
N ASN A 43 -9.00 2.53 5.80
CA ASN A 43 -8.41 3.80 6.21
C ASN A 43 -7.68 3.70 7.57
N THR A 44 -8.24 3.01 8.56
CA THR A 44 -7.56 2.82 9.84
C THR A 44 -6.34 1.90 9.76
N CYS A 45 -6.28 1.03 8.74
CA CYS A 45 -5.16 0.15 8.44
C CYS A 45 -4.07 0.81 7.59
N GLY A 46 -4.24 2.07 7.15
CA GLY A 46 -3.22 2.74 6.33
C GLY A 46 -3.26 2.40 4.84
N VAL A 47 -4.30 1.73 4.34
CA VAL A 47 -4.34 1.18 2.97
C VAL A 47 -4.85 2.18 1.95
N THR A 48 -5.89 2.94 2.30
CA THR A 48 -6.56 3.89 1.38
C THR A 48 -6.34 5.34 1.79
N ASN A 49 -5.35 5.61 2.65
CA ASN A 49 -5.11 6.93 3.20
C ASN A 49 -4.49 7.86 2.16
N ALA A 50 -4.79 9.14 2.26
CA ALA A 50 -4.20 10.18 1.42
C ALA A 50 -2.66 10.18 1.48
N VAL A 51 -2.02 10.22 0.31
CA VAL A 51 -0.55 10.19 0.18
C VAL A 51 0.15 11.44 0.71
N ASP A 52 -0.59 12.55 0.82
CA ASP A 52 -0.11 13.82 1.37
C ASP A 52 0.01 13.79 2.91
N GLY A 53 -0.52 12.75 3.56
CA GLY A 53 -0.49 12.56 5.00
C GLY A 53 -1.60 13.25 5.77
N SER A 54 -2.57 13.86 5.10
CA SER A 54 -3.72 14.52 5.74
C SER A 54 -4.59 13.58 6.59
N GLU A 55 -4.51 12.27 6.32
CA GLU A 55 -5.28 11.21 6.99
C GLU A 55 -4.43 10.29 7.88
N ASP A 56 -3.15 10.62 8.13
CA ASP A 56 -2.25 9.76 8.92
C ASP A 56 -2.71 9.62 10.39
N ASN A 57 -3.52 10.55 10.89
CA ASN A 57 -4.12 10.49 12.24
C ASN A 57 -5.13 9.35 12.38
N GLU A 58 -5.72 8.87 11.29
CA GLU A 58 -6.71 7.80 11.34
C GLU A 58 -6.07 6.41 11.46
N ILE A 59 -4.76 6.30 11.19
CA ILE A 59 -4.04 5.03 11.25
C ILE A 59 -3.97 4.54 12.69
N HIS A 60 -4.64 3.42 12.95
CA HIS A 60 -4.85 2.90 14.29
C HIS A 60 -3.54 2.59 15.02
N CYS A 61 -2.56 2.03 14.31
CA CYS A 61 -1.27 1.65 14.90
C CYS A 61 -0.49 2.84 15.46
N PHE A 62 -0.76 4.05 14.99
CA PHE A 62 0.00 5.25 15.34
C PHE A 62 -0.67 6.14 16.40
N LYS A 63 -1.77 5.67 16.99
CA LYS A 63 -2.37 6.36 18.12
C LYS A 63 -1.42 6.37 19.32
N PRO A 64 -1.57 7.30 20.28
CA PRO A 64 -0.71 7.38 21.46
C PRO A 64 -0.67 6.09 22.30
N ASP A 65 -1.79 5.37 22.35
CA ASP A 65 -1.97 4.06 22.99
C ASP A 65 -1.77 2.88 22.03
N GLY A 66 -1.41 3.15 20.79
CA GLY A 66 -1.20 2.16 19.75
C GLY A 66 0.15 1.45 19.86
N PRO A 67 0.34 0.37 19.09
CA PRO A 67 1.58 -0.41 19.08
C PRO A 67 2.81 0.39 18.57
N VAL A 68 2.60 1.44 17.78
CA VAL A 68 3.69 2.24 17.17
C VAL A 68 3.39 3.73 17.31
N PRO A 69 3.43 4.30 18.52
CA PRO A 69 2.98 5.67 18.78
C PRO A 69 3.80 6.74 18.04
N THR A 70 5.05 6.44 17.67
CA THR A 70 5.92 7.31 16.86
C THR A 70 5.77 7.12 15.35
N GLY A 71 4.88 6.22 14.90
CA GLY A 71 4.79 5.82 13.50
C GLY A 71 4.40 6.94 12.53
N ARG A 72 3.65 7.96 12.99
CA ARG A 72 3.33 9.14 12.19
C ARG A 72 4.58 9.94 11.82
N ASP A 73 5.50 10.11 12.75
CA ASP A 73 6.72 10.88 12.52
C ASP A 73 7.67 10.11 11.59
N LEU A 74 7.78 8.80 11.80
CA LEU A 74 8.54 7.91 10.91
C LEU A 74 7.99 7.92 9.48
N LEU A 75 6.66 7.88 9.32
CA LEU A 75 6.03 7.91 8.00
C LEU A 75 6.26 9.27 7.29
N LYS A 76 6.17 10.38 8.03
CA LYS A 76 6.49 11.71 7.50
C LYS A 76 7.95 11.80 7.05
N GLN A 77 8.88 11.29 7.86
CA GLN A 77 10.29 11.26 7.52
C GLN A 77 10.54 10.44 6.24
N ALA A 78 10.00 9.23 6.16
CA ALA A 78 10.15 8.36 4.99
C ALA A 78 9.61 9.02 3.70
N ARG A 79 8.49 9.75 3.79
CA ARG A 79 7.95 10.51 2.65
C ARG A 79 8.86 11.67 2.24
N ALA A 80 9.48 12.36 3.20
CA ALA A 80 10.43 13.44 2.92
C ALA A 80 11.70 12.90 2.24
N GLU A 81 12.26 11.80 2.75
CA GLU A 81 13.42 11.11 2.17
C GLU A 81 13.12 10.65 0.74
N LYS A 82 11.96 10.05 0.50
CA LYS A 82 11.53 9.66 -0.84
C LYS A 82 11.46 10.85 -1.82
N LYS A 83 10.90 11.98 -1.39
CA LYS A 83 10.84 13.20 -2.23
C LYS A 83 12.24 13.71 -2.59
N ILE A 84 13.19 13.64 -1.66
CA ILE A 84 14.58 14.05 -1.92
C ILE A 84 15.22 13.14 -2.97
N ILE A 85 15.05 11.82 -2.85
CA ILE A 85 15.57 10.85 -3.82
C ILE A 85 15.01 11.13 -5.22
N GLU A 86 13.69 11.30 -5.33
CA GLU A 86 13.03 11.61 -6.61
C GLU A 86 13.50 12.95 -7.22
N LEU A 87 13.93 13.90 -6.40
CA LEU A 87 14.50 15.17 -6.88
C LEU A 87 15.93 14.99 -7.39
N ILE A 88 16.76 14.21 -6.70
CA ILE A 88 18.14 13.92 -7.12
C ILE A 88 18.15 13.21 -8.46
N GLU A 89 17.30 12.19 -8.65
CA GLU A 89 17.19 11.46 -9.92
C GLU A 89 16.82 12.38 -11.09
N LYS A 90 15.98 13.39 -10.87
CA LYS A 90 15.61 14.34 -11.93
C LYS A 90 16.74 15.29 -12.32
N ILE A 91 17.62 15.63 -11.38
CA ILE A 91 18.78 16.49 -11.65
C ILE A 91 19.80 15.72 -12.50
N ASP A 92 20.10 14.48 -12.14
CA ASP A 92 21.08 13.61 -12.83
C ASP A 92 20.70 13.37 -14.30
N LEU A 93 19.40 13.27 -14.61
CA LEU A 93 18.90 13.09 -15.99
C LEU A 93 18.92 14.37 -16.85
N SER A 94 19.20 15.53 -16.28
CA SER A 94 19.15 16.82 -16.99
C SER A 94 20.53 17.30 -17.48
N GLU A 95 21.62 16.65 -17.09
CA GLU A 95 22.99 17.07 -17.41
C GLU A 95 23.55 16.50 -18.73
N ASP A 96 22.80 15.66 -19.46
CA ASP A 96 23.32 14.94 -20.65
C ASP A 96 22.96 15.56 -22.03
N GLU A 97 22.26 16.70 -22.10
CA GLU A 97 21.87 17.32 -23.39
C GLU A 97 22.77 18.48 -23.87
N ASN A 98 23.81 18.87 -23.12
CA ASN A 98 24.62 20.06 -23.46
C ASN A 98 26.07 19.78 -23.90
N ASN A 99 26.45 18.53 -24.18
CA ASN A 99 27.79 18.23 -24.69
C ASN A 99 27.82 18.17 -26.22
N VAL A 100 27.61 19.31 -26.88
CA VAL A 100 28.06 19.51 -28.26
C VAL A 100 29.49 20.02 -28.19
N TYR A 101 30.42 19.07 -28.38
CA TYR A 101 31.82 19.35 -28.72
C TYR A 101 31.86 20.37 -29.86
N ASP A 102 32.54 21.49 -29.66
CA ASP A 102 33.30 22.07 -30.77
C ASP A 102 34.68 22.47 -30.30
N SER A 103 35.64 21.70 -30.79
CA SER A 103 37.06 21.83 -30.57
C SER A 103 37.65 22.48 -31.80
N GLU A 104 37.91 23.79 -31.80
CA GLU A 104 38.93 24.34 -32.67
C GLU A 104 39.82 25.32 -31.91
N ALA A 105 41.01 24.81 -31.60
CA ALA A 105 42.16 25.56 -31.20
C ALA A 105 42.60 26.53 -32.31
N SER A 106 43.05 27.72 -31.96
CA SER A 106 44.15 28.40 -32.64
C SER A 106 44.75 29.46 -31.73
N VAL A 107 45.97 29.17 -31.29
CA VAL A 107 46.92 30.06 -30.62
C VAL A 107 47.75 30.74 -31.72
N ASP A 108 47.74 32.07 -31.77
CA ASP A 108 48.84 32.94 -32.24
C ASP A 108 48.31 34.40 -32.18
N GLY A 109 49.03 35.44 -31.73
CA GLY A 109 50.38 35.64 -31.23
C GLY A 109 50.52 37.13 -30.90
#